data_AF-A0A9Q3H919-F1
#
_entry.id   AF-A0A9Q3H919-F1
#
_cell.length_a   1.000
_cell.length_b   1.000
_cell.length_c   1.000
_cell.angle_alpha   90.00
_cell.angle_beta   90.00
_cell.angle_gamma   90.00
#
_symmetry.space_group_name_H-M   'P 1'
#
loop_
_entity.id
_entity.type
_entity.pdbx_description
1 polymer ?
#
loop_
_entity_poly.entity_id
_entity_poly.type
_entity_poly.pdbx_seq_one_letter_code
_entity_poly.pdbx_strand_id
1 'polypeptide(L)'
;MENSFEESIFNIERDRPMSWFLKQKDRLTALHPDMSETMIHRMILRKCGGDLENAIRSRFIEPRSTEDYIDSMEDIKTRTKIARNWYKPPIYNKTSGKPISKPNKPH
;
A
#
# COMPACT_ATOMS: atom_id res chain seq x y z
N MET A 1 -6.34 6.38 -24.37
CA MET A 1 -5.06 5.84 -23.85
C MET A 1 -4.41 6.77 -22.83
N GLU A 2 -4.59 8.09 -22.93
CA GLU A 2 -3.89 9.11 -22.11
C GLU A 2 -4.15 9.11 -20.59
N ASN A 3 -5.27 8.60 -20.07
CA ASN A 3 -5.57 8.72 -18.63
C ASN A 3 -5.25 7.48 -17.78
N SER A 4 -4.61 6.47 -18.36
CA SER A 4 -4.46 5.16 -17.69
C SER A 4 -3.61 5.19 -16.42
N PHE A 5 -2.65 6.12 -16.33
CA PHE A 5 -1.88 6.41 -15.12
C PHE A 5 -2.67 7.31 -14.17
N GLU A 6 -3.36 8.32 -14.71
CA GLU A 6 -4.10 9.30 -13.90
C GLU A 6 -5.22 8.66 -13.08
N GLU A 7 -5.94 7.70 -13.67
CA GLU A 7 -7.05 6.97 -13.04
C GLU A 7 -6.58 5.84 -12.11
N SER A 8 -5.29 5.49 -12.13
CA SER A 8 -4.76 4.36 -11.37
C SER A 8 -4.34 4.80 -9.96
N ILE A 9 -5.24 4.62 -8.99
CA ILE A 9 -4.96 4.80 -7.56
C ILE A 9 -4.56 3.46 -6.94
N PHE A 10 -3.50 3.46 -6.12
CA PHE A 10 -3.04 2.25 -5.44
C PHE A 10 -3.95 1.90 -4.25
N ASN A 11 -4.43 0.67 -4.21
CA ASN A 11 -5.20 0.13 -3.09
C ASN A 11 -4.38 -0.91 -2.33
N ILE A 12 -3.99 -0.58 -1.09
CA ILE A 12 -3.16 -1.44 -0.23
C ILE A 12 -3.76 -2.84 0.04
N GLU A 13 -5.08 -2.99 -0.01
CA GLU A 13 -5.74 -4.27 0.25
C GLU A 13 -5.80 -5.16 -0.99
N ARG A 14 -6.04 -4.54 -2.15
CA ARG A 14 -6.31 -5.24 -3.42
C ARG A 14 -5.08 -5.41 -4.28
N ASP A 15 -4.24 -4.39 -4.37
CA ASP A 15 -3.14 -4.34 -5.31
C ASP A 15 -1.87 -4.96 -4.74
N ARG A 16 -1.04 -5.55 -5.61
CA ARG A 16 0.31 -6.03 -5.27
C ARG A 16 1.30 -4.89 -5.53
N PRO A 17 1.97 -4.34 -4.48
CA PRO A 17 2.93 -3.26 -4.63
C PRO A 17 3.90 -3.42 -5.80
N MET A 18 4.61 -4.55 -5.88
CA MET A 18 5.59 -4.80 -6.94
C MET A 18 4.98 -4.67 -8.34
N SER A 19 3.92 -5.45 -8.63
CA SER A 19 3.29 -5.47 -9.94
C SER A 19 2.65 -4.14 -10.31
N TRP A 20 2.04 -3.46 -9.34
CA TRP A 20 1.38 -2.19 -9.58
C TRP A 20 2.38 -1.06 -9.82
N PHE A 21 3.45 -0.98 -9.02
CA PHE A 21 4.48 0.04 -9.14
C PHE A 21 5.20 -0.05 -10.48
N LEU A 22 5.66 -1.25 -10.87
CA LEU A 22 6.33 -1.46 -12.14
C LEU A 22 5.44 -1.09 -13.32
N LYS A 23 4.15 -1.48 -13.27
CA LYS A 23 3.18 -1.11 -14.31
C LYS A 23 3.02 0.40 -14.45
N GLN A 24 3.02 1.16 -13.35
CA GLN A 24 2.96 2.63 -13.44
C GLN A 24 4.27 3.25 -13.91
N LYS A 25 5.42 2.69 -13.50
CA LYS A 25 6.75 3.08 -13.99
C LYS A 25 6.82 2.92 -15.51
N ASP A 26 6.45 1.75 -16.04
CA ASP A 26 6.45 1.49 -17.48
C ASP A 26 5.54 2.47 -18.25
N ARG A 27 4.36 2.77 -17.71
CA ARG A 27 3.43 3.75 -18.29
C ARG A 27 4.02 5.16 -18.32
N LEU A 28 4.62 5.61 -17.21
CA LEU A 28 5.23 6.93 -17.14
C LEU A 28 6.46 7.04 -18.03
N THR A 29 7.30 6.01 -18.08
CA THR A 29 8.47 5.97 -18.97
C THR A 29 8.04 5.97 -20.44
N ALA A 30 6.93 5.30 -20.80
CA ALA A 30 6.40 5.31 -22.16
C ALA A 30 5.81 6.69 -22.55
N LEU A 31 5.19 7.40 -21.61
CA LEU A 31 4.60 8.73 -21.85
C LEU A 31 5.63 9.86 -21.77
N HIS A 32 6.64 9.70 -20.92
CA HIS A 32 7.67 10.70 -20.63
C HIS A 32 9.05 10.05 -20.56
N PRO A 33 9.64 9.68 -21.72
CA PRO A 33 10.93 8.98 -21.76
C PRO A 33 12.08 9.79 -21.17
N ASP A 34 11.99 11.13 -21.22
CA ASP A 34 13.02 12.04 -20.70
C ASP A 34 12.88 12.33 -19.18
N MET A 35 11.88 11.76 -18.53
CA MET A 35 11.63 12.01 -17.11
C MET A 35 12.62 11.24 -16.23
N SER A 36 13.20 11.92 -15.24
CA SER A 36 14.10 11.27 -14.29
C SER A 36 13.39 10.22 -13.46
N GLU A 37 14.11 9.15 -13.11
CA GLU A 37 13.55 8.04 -12.32
C GLU A 37 13.00 8.53 -10.97
N THR A 38 13.70 9.47 -10.31
CA THR A 38 13.23 10.12 -9.08
C THR A 38 11.89 10.83 -9.26
N MET A 39 11.66 11.48 -10.40
CA MET A 39 10.39 12.15 -10.68
C MET A 39 9.28 11.13 -10.95
N ILE A 40 9.58 10.07 -11.69
CA ILE A 40 8.68 8.95 -11.91
C ILE A 40 8.23 8.36 -10.56
N HIS A 41 9.16 8.07 -9.66
CA HIS A 41 8.83 7.56 -8.32
C HIS A 41 7.92 8.52 -7.54
N ARG A 42 8.22 9.83 -7.56
CA ARG A 42 7.38 10.83 -6.89
C ARG A 42 5.96 10.86 -7.45
N MET A 43 5.79 10.75 -8.77
CA MET A 43 4.47 10.70 -9.40
C MET A 43 3.71 9.44 -9.01
N ILE A 44 4.37 8.29 -8.97
CA ILE A 44 3.77 7.02 -8.54
C ILE A 44 3.35 7.10 -7.06
N LEU A 45 4.18 7.68 -6.19
CA LEU A 45 3.85 7.83 -4.77
C LEU A 45 2.62 8.71 -4.52
N ARG A 46 2.42 9.78 -5.32
CA ARG A 46 1.19 10.59 -5.25
C ARG A 46 -0.08 9.78 -5.50
N LYS A 47 0.02 8.70 -6.29
CA LYS A 47 -1.10 7.78 -6.55
C LYS A 47 -1.36 6.78 -5.41
N CYS A 48 -0.50 6.73 -4.39
CA CYS A 48 -0.79 6.03 -3.13
C CYS A 48 -1.74 6.82 -2.24
N GLY A 49 -1.60 8.16 -2.25
CA GLY A 49 -2.48 9.09 -1.55
C GLY A 49 -2.31 9.11 -0.02
N GLY A 50 -2.61 10.29 0.56
CA GLY A 50 -2.81 10.49 2.00
C GLY A 50 -1.74 9.88 2.90
N ASP A 51 -2.19 9.10 3.88
CA ASP A 51 -1.33 8.50 4.90
C ASP A 51 -0.34 7.49 4.33
N LEU A 52 -0.70 6.79 3.24
CA LEU A 52 0.19 5.80 2.64
C LEU A 52 1.37 6.47 1.94
N GLU A 53 1.13 7.55 1.20
CA GLU A 53 2.22 8.36 0.64
C GLU A 53 3.16 8.84 1.76
N ASN A 54 2.61 9.42 2.83
CA ASN A 54 3.40 9.92 3.95
C ASN A 54 4.17 8.81 4.68
N ALA A 55 3.57 7.64 4.88
CA ALA A 55 4.19 6.49 5.54
C ALA A 55 5.33 5.88 4.71
N ILE A 56 5.26 5.97 3.38
CA ILE A 56 6.37 5.54 2.51
C ILE A 56 7.47 6.60 2.53
N ARG A 57 7.11 7.89 2.36
CA ARG A 57 8.08 8.99 2.29
C ARG A 57 8.88 9.17 3.59
N SER A 58 8.26 8.96 4.74
CA SER A 58 8.93 9.08 6.04
C SER A 58 10.06 8.06 6.25
N ARG A 59 10.12 7.00 5.45
CA ARG A 59 11.17 5.97 5.51
C ARG A 59 12.44 6.36 4.76
N PHE A 60 12.38 7.42 3.96
CA PHE A 60 13.47 7.81 3.07
C PHE A 60 13.82 9.29 3.28
N ILE A 61 15.05 9.57 3.67
CA ILE A 61 15.58 10.94 3.77
C ILE A 61 15.97 11.45 2.37
N GLU A 62 16.41 10.55 1.50
CA GLU A 62 16.86 10.84 0.12
C GLU A 62 16.12 9.96 -0.89
N PRO A 63 16.08 10.34 -2.19
CA PRO A 63 15.58 9.47 -3.25
C PRO A 63 16.27 8.10 -3.23
N ARG A 64 15.49 7.05 -3.39
CA ARG A 64 15.95 5.65 -3.32
C ARG A 64 15.64 4.89 -4.61
N SER A 65 16.11 3.64 -4.68
CA SER A 65 15.88 2.78 -5.84
C SER A 65 14.41 2.38 -5.96
N THR A 66 14.03 1.88 -7.14
CA THR A 66 12.69 1.31 -7.37
C THR A 66 12.38 0.18 -6.36
N GLU A 67 13.36 -0.67 -6.05
CA GLU A 67 13.20 -1.79 -5.12
C GLU A 67 12.91 -1.31 -3.70
N ASP A 68 13.65 -0.29 -3.21
CA ASP A 68 13.43 0.27 -1.88
C ASP A 68 11.98 0.75 -1.67
N TYR A 69 11.41 1.43 -2.67
CA TYR A 69 10.02 1.91 -2.61
C TYR A 69 9.03 0.75 -2.58
N ILE A 70 9.25 -0.29 -3.39
CA ILE A 70 8.39 -1.47 -3.45
C ILE A 70 8.46 -2.24 -2.13
N ASP A 71 9.65 -2.45 -1.58
CA ASP A 71 9.87 -3.13 -0.30
C ASP A 71 9.17 -2.39 0.83
N SER A 72 9.23 -1.06 0.85
CA SER A 72 8.51 -0.26 1.83
C SER A 72 7.00 -0.40 1.70
N MET A 73 6.46 -0.43 0.48
CA MET A 73 5.03 -0.66 0.26
C MET A 73 4.59 -2.06 0.70
N GLU A 74 5.38 -3.10 0.42
CA GLU A 74 5.11 -4.48 0.87
C GLU A 74 5.19 -4.60 2.39
N ASP A 75 6.17 -3.96 3.04
CA ASP A 75 6.29 -3.95 4.50
C ASP A 75 5.09 -3.25 5.16
N ILE A 76 4.68 -2.07 4.68
CA ILE A 76 3.50 -1.38 5.19
C ILE A 76 2.26 -2.26 5.03
N LYS A 77 2.05 -2.82 3.82
CA LYS A 77 0.92 -3.71 3.56
C LYS A 77 0.90 -4.92 4.49
N THR A 78 2.06 -5.53 4.71
CA THR A 78 2.21 -6.70 5.59
C THR A 78 1.92 -6.32 7.05
N ARG A 79 2.49 -5.22 7.54
CA ARG A 79 2.25 -4.71 8.90
C ARG A 79 0.80 -4.32 9.12
N THR A 80 0.14 -3.66 8.17
CA THR A 80 -1.28 -3.31 8.26
C THR A 80 -2.17 -4.55 8.26
N LYS A 81 -1.83 -5.59 7.49
CA LYS A 81 -2.54 -6.88 7.53
C LYS A 81 -2.36 -7.58 8.88
N ILE A 82 -1.14 -7.60 9.38
CA ILE A 82 -0.80 -8.16 10.70
C ILE A 82 -1.61 -7.42 11.77
N ALA A 83 -1.53 -6.09 11.84
CA ALA A 83 -2.27 -5.27 12.80
C ALA A 83 -3.78 -5.55 12.77
N ARG A 84 -4.40 -5.66 11.60
CA ARG A 84 -5.82 -6.04 11.47
C ARG A 84 -6.13 -7.46 11.92
N ASN A 85 -5.21 -8.40 11.72
CA ASN A 85 -5.41 -9.78 12.17
C ASN A 85 -5.32 -9.91 13.71
N TRP A 86 -4.49 -9.09 14.36
CA TRP A 86 -4.38 -9.04 15.82
C TRP A 86 -5.50 -8.22 16.46
N TYR A 87 -5.85 -7.08 15.86
CA TYR A 87 -6.93 -6.20 16.31
C TYR A 87 -8.26 -6.62 15.69
N LYS A 88 -8.71 -7.85 15.96
CA LYS A 88 -10.12 -8.22 15.73
C LYS A 88 -10.90 -7.73 16.94
N PRO A 89 -11.72 -6.65 16.83
CA PRO A 89 -12.55 -6.24 17.94
C PRO A 89 -13.43 -7.44 18.36
N PRO A 90 -13.65 -7.64 19.66
CA PRO A 90 -14.51 -8.71 20.13
C PRO A 90 -15.87 -8.57 19.43
N ILE A 91 -16.33 -9.65 18.82
CA ILE A 91 -17.67 -9.69 18.24
C ILE A 91 -18.64 -9.64 19.43
N TYR A 92 -19.39 -8.56 19.56
CA TYR A 92 -20.45 -8.44 20.57
C TYR A 92 -21.75 -9.04 20.03
N ASN A 93 -22.40 -9.89 20.83
CA ASN A 93 -23.74 -10.37 20.50
C ASN A 93 -24.74 -9.21 20.63
N LYS A 94 -25.41 -8.84 19.52
CA LYS A 94 -26.38 -7.73 19.45
C LYS A 94 -27.59 -7.90 20.39
N THR A 95 -27.81 -9.09 20.93
CA THR A 95 -28.91 -9.43 21.84
C THR A 95 -28.53 -9.42 23.32
N SER A 96 -27.25 -9.37 23.68
CA SER A 96 -26.82 -9.51 25.09
C SER A 96 -25.72 -8.55 25.55
N GLY A 97 -25.12 -7.76 24.66
CA GLY A 97 -24.05 -6.81 25.00
C GLY A 97 -22.77 -7.46 25.53
N LYS A 98 -22.68 -8.80 25.54
CA LYS A 98 -21.51 -9.54 26.01
C LYS A 98 -20.58 -9.90 24.84
N PRO A 99 -19.25 -9.79 25.02
CA PRO A 99 -18.30 -10.26 24.02
C PRO A 99 -18.40 -11.78 23.87
N ILE A 100 -18.43 -12.27 22.62
CA ILE A 100 -18.43 -13.71 22.33
C ILE A 100 -17.05 -14.25 22.70
N SER A 101 -16.96 -15.02 23.79
CA SER A 101 -15.78 -15.81 24.14
C SER A 101 -15.49 -16.77 22.99
N LYS A 102 -14.31 -16.64 22.35
CA LYS A 102 -13.87 -17.64 21.38
C LYS A 102 -13.74 -19.00 22.11
N PRO A 103 -14.20 -20.11 21.53
CA PRO A 103 -13.94 -21.42 22.11
C PRO A 103 -12.43 -21.65 22.15
N ASN A 104 -11.92 -22.04 23.32
CA ASN A 104 -10.54 -22.48 23.49
C ASN A 104 -10.26 -23.58 22.46
N LYS A 105 -9.30 -23.35 21.58
CA LYS A 105 -8.78 -24.38 20.69
C LYS A 105 -7.99 -25.36 21.58
N PRO A 106 -8.33 -26.65 21.65
CA PRO A 106 -7.48 -27.63 22.33
C PRO A 106 -6.17 -27.81 21.56
N HIS A 107 -5.12 -28.07 22.34
CA HIS A 107 -3.69 -28.26 22.04
C HIS A 107 -3.26 -28.57 20.60
#